data_AF-A0A7K5AHL0-F1
#
_entry.id   AF-A0A7K5AHL0-F1
#
_cell.length_a   1.000
_cell.length_b   1.000
_cell.length_c   1.000
_cell.angle_alpha   90.00
_cell.angle_beta   90.00
_cell.angle_gamma   90.00
#
_symmetry.space_group_name_H-M   'P 1'
#
loop_
_entity.id
_entity.type
_entity.pdbx_description
1 polymer ?
#
loop_
_entity_poly.entity_id
_entity_poly.type
_entity_poly.pdbx_seq_one_letter_code
_entity_poly.pdbx_strand_id
1 'polypeptide(L)'
;LSCREGEEWQRLRRLLSRWLLRPGVAEAHAGPVAAVVADLVRRLRHQRQCHPQGLVPDIASEFYKFGLEGISTVLFASRLGCLEPVVPRDTETFIRSINTMFVLTLLTM
;
A
#
# COMPACT_ATOMS: atom_id res chain seq x y z
N LEU A 1 18.90 10.86 -5.63
CA LEU A 1 17.86 10.67 -6.67
C LEU A 1 17.50 12.06 -7.17
N SER A 2 17.76 12.38 -8.45
CA SER A 2 17.31 13.65 -9.03
C SER A 2 15.79 13.54 -9.21
N CYS A 3 15.03 14.08 -8.26
CA CYS A 3 13.61 14.30 -8.44
C CYS A 3 13.49 15.22 -9.67
N ARG A 4 12.88 14.73 -10.75
CA ARG A 4 12.72 15.53 -11.97
C ARG A 4 12.01 16.82 -11.60
N GLU A 5 12.50 17.96 -12.10
CA GLU A 5 11.92 19.29 -11.85
C GLU A 5 11.48 19.96 -13.15
N GLY A 6 10.74 21.06 -13.05
CA GLY A 6 10.36 21.88 -14.20
C GLY A 6 9.44 21.17 -15.20
N GLU A 7 9.73 21.34 -16.50
CA GLU A 7 8.87 20.85 -17.59
C GLU A 7 8.72 19.34 -17.62
N GLU A 8 9.78 18.61 -17.24
CA GLU A 8 9.79 17.16 -17.29
C GLU A 8 8.87 16.54 -16.23
N TRP A 9 8.91 17.08 -15.01
CA TRP A 9 7.94 16.74 -13.96
C TRP A 9 6.51 17.06 -14.40
N GLN A 10 6.30 18.24 -14.98
CA GLN A 10 4.97 18.69 -15.41
C GLN A 10 4.41 17.77 -16.50
N ARG A 11 5.26 17.30 -17.44
CA ARG A 11 4.89 16.32 -18.46
C ARG A 11 4.48 14.99 -17.84
N LEU A 12 5.29 14.44 -16.94
CA LEU A 12 4.98 13.16 -16.26
C LEU A 12 3.71 13.27 -15.41
N ARG A 13 3.56 14.35 -14.64
CA ARG A 13 2.38 14.61 -13.82
C ARG A 13 1.11 14.69 -14.65
N ARG A 14 1.13 15.36 -15.80
CA ARG A 14 -0.03 15.43 -16.71
C ARG A 14 -0.41 14.08 -17.30
N LEU A 15 0.55 13.19 -17.52
CA LEU A 15 0.27 11.83 -18.00
C LEU A 15 -0.36 11.00 -16.88
N LEU A 16 0.29 10.94 -15.71
CA LEU A 16 -0.19 10.15 -14.57
C LEU A 16 -1.56 10.62 -14.05
N SER A 17 -1.82 11.93 -14.02
CA SER A 17 -3.11 12.47 -13.54
C SER A 17 -4.30 12.00 -14.38
N ARG A 18 -4.10 11.73 -15.67
CA ARG A 18 -5.17 11.21 -16.53
C ARG A 18 -5.58 9.79 -16.14
N TRP A 19 -4.64 9.00 -15.65
CA TRP A 19 -4.85 7.60 -15.29
C TRP A 19 -5.20 7.41 -13.81
N LEU A 20 -4.81 8.34 -12.93
CA LEU A 20 -5.01 8.18 -11.48
C LEU A 20 -6.07 9.12 -10.90
N LEU A 21 -6.27 10.31 -11.49
CA LEU A 21 -7.03 11.39 -10.86
C LEU A 21 -8.28 11.83 -11.64
N ARG A 22 -8.51 11.28 -12.84
CA ARG A 22 -9.76 11.55 -13.56
C ARG A 22 -10.93 10.92 -12.81
N PRO A 23 -12.02 11.66 -12.54
CA PRO A 23 -13.13 11.17 -11.71
C PRO A 23 -13.65 9.78 -12.10
N GLY A 24 -13.94 9.55 -13.39
CA GLY A 24 -14.43 8.25 -13.85
C GLY A 24 -13.42 7.10 -13.73
N VAL A 25 -12.11 7.40 -13.74
CA VAL A 25 -11.07 6.37 -13.54
C VAL A 25 -10.88 6.09 -12.04
N ALA A 26 -10.88 7.14 -11.22
CA ALA A 26 -10.85 7.01 -9.76
C ALA A 26 -12.05 6.22 -9.23
N GLU A 27 -13.23 6.43 -9.81
CA GLU A 27 -14.45 5.68 -9.47
C GLU A 27 -14.31 4.18 -9.79
N ALA A 28 -13.69 3.84 -10.93
CA ALA A 28 -13.44 2.44 -11.30
C ALA A 28 -12.53 1.70 -10.28
N HIS A 29 -11.67 2.42 -9.56
CA HIS A 29 -10.84 1.84 -8.51
C HIS A 29 -11.58 1.60 -7.19
N ALA A 30 -12.78 2.18 -6.99
CA ALA A 30 -13.52 2.06 -5.73
C ALA A 30 -13.85 0.61 -5.38
N GLY A 31 -14.31 -0.19 -6.36
CA GLY A 31 -14.61 -1.61 -6.15
C GLY A 31 -13.38 -2.43 -5.73
N PRO A 32 -12.29 -2.42 -6.51
CA PRO A 32 -11.06 -3.11 -6.14
C PRO A 32 -10.48 -2.66 -4.78
N VAL A 33 -10.49 -1.36 -4.49
CA VAL A 33 -10.02 -0.85 -3.19
C VAL A 33 -10.93 -1.30 -2.04
N ALA A 34 -12.26 -1.30 -2.24
CA ALA A 34 -13.20 -1.79 -1.24
C ALA A 34 -12.98 -3.27 -0.91
N ALA A 35 -12.60 -4.10 -1.90
CA ALA A 35 -12.22 -5.49 -1.66
C ALA A 35 -10.98 -5.59 -0.76
N VAL A 36 -9.93 -4.80 -1.03
CA VAL A 36 -8.72 -4.76 -0.19
C VAL A 36 -9.04 -4.30 1.24
N VAL A 37 -9.93 -3.31 1.40
CA VAL A 37 -10.40 -2.86 2.73
C VAL A 37 -11.14 -3.99 3.46
N ALA A 38 -12.01 -4.72 2.78
CA ALA A 38 -12.71 -5.87 3.38
C ALA A 38 -11.71 -6.93 3.88
N ASP A 39 -10.65 -7.17 3.12
CA ASP A 39 -9.60 -8.14 3.46
C ASP A 39 -8.80 -7.69 4.68
N LEU A 40 -8.46 -6.40 4.77
CA LEU A 40 -7.85 -5.82 5.96
C LEU A 40 -8.74 -6.01 7.20
N VAL A 41 -10.03 -5.69 7.09
CA VAL A 41 -10.98 -5.85 8.22
C VAL A 41 -11.06 -7.30 8.67
N ARG A 42 -11.11 -8.26 7.73
CA ARG A 42 -11.10 -9.69 8.06
C ARG A 42 -9.83 -10.09 8.81
N ARG A 43 -8.67 -9.65 8.33
CA ARG A 43 -7.37 -9.92 8.96
C ARG A 43 -7.26 -9.35 10.37
N LEU A 44 -7.66 -8.09 10.57
CA LEU A 44 -7.62 -7.45 11.89
C LEU A 44 -8.57 -8.15 12.88
N ARG A 45 -9.76 -8.57 12.44
CA ARG A 45 -10.67 -9.36 13.28
C ARG A 45 -10.05 -10.69 13.69
N HIS A 46 -9.41 -11.39 12.76
CA HIS A 46 -8.72 -12.65 13.04
C HIS A 46 -7.60 -12.47 14.07
N GLN A 47 -6.73 -11.47 13.89
CA GLN A 47 -5.65 -11.18 14.84
C GLN A 47 -6.19 -10.85 16.24
N ARG A 48 -7.25 -10.06 16.34
CA ARG A 48 -7.90 -9.77 17.63
C ARG A 48 -8.45 -11.02 18.29
N GLN A 49 -9.04 -11.94 17.53
CA GLN A 49 -9.59 -13.19 18.07
C GLN A 49 -8.49 -14.15 18.56
N CYS A 50 -7.34 -14.18 17.89
CA CYS A 50 -6.21 -15.02 18.27
C CYS A 50 -5.40 -14.44 19.43
N HIS A 51 -5.48 -13.13 19.69
CA HIS A 51 -4.73 -12.49 20.76
C HIS A 51 -5.48 -12.59 22.11
N PRO A 52 -4.83 -13.03 23.21
CA PRO A 52 -5.49 -13.23 24.52
C PRO A 52 -6.20 -11.98 25.06
N GLN A 53 -5.73 -10.79 24.70
CA GLN A 53 -6.28 -9.50 25.15
C GLN A 53 -7.20 -8.84 24.10
N GLY A 54 -7.47 -9.48 22.96
CA GLY A 54 -8.33 -8.90 21.92
C GLY A 54 -7.69 -7.76 21.11
N LEU A 55 -6.35 -7.69 21.10
CA LEU A 55 -5.55 -6.61 20.52
C LEU A 55 -4.89 -7.02 19.20
N VAL A 56 -4.57 -6.01 18.37
CA VAL A 56 -3.70 -6.17 17.21
C VAL A 56 -2.31 -5.70 17.63
N PRO A 57 -1.30 -6.58 17.76
CA PRO A 57 -0.01 -6.23 18.34
C PRO A 57 0.76 -5.15 17.56
N ASP A 58 0.67 -5.18 16.23
CA ASP A 58 1.36 -4.24 15.34
C ASP A 58 0.43 -3.77 14.23
N ILE A 59 -0.37 -2.75 14.51
CA ILE A 59 -1.29 -2.17 13.54
C ILE A 59 -0.57 -1.44 12.39
N ALA A 60 0.64 -0.93 12.65
CA ALA A 60 1.41 -0.20 11.65
C ALA A 60 1.88 -1.14 10.54
N SER A 61 2.39 -2.32 10.89
CA SER A 61 2.73 -3.39 9.95
C SER A 61 1.54 -3.80 9.08
N GLU A 62 0.36 -3.90 9.67
CA GLU A 62 -0.87 -4.21 8.93
C GLU A 62 -1.26 -3.09 7.95
N PHE A 63 -1.06 -1.83 8.32
CA PHE A 63 -1.27 -0.72 7.40
C PHE A 63 -0.22 -0.65 6.28
N TYR A 64 1.03 -1.05 6.52
CA TYR A 64 2.02 -1.14 5.45
C TYR A 64 1.65 -2.22 4.42
N LYS A 65 1.19 -3.38 4.87
CA LYS A 65 0.68 -4.45 3.99
C LYS A 65 -0.54 -4.00 3.21
N PHE A 66 -1.48 -3.32 3.88
CA PHE A 66 -2.65 -2.75 3.24
C PHE A 66 -2.28 -1.71 2.17
N GLY A 67 -1.36 -0.79 2.47
CA GLY A 67 -0.92 0.22 1.53
C GLY A 67 -0.31 -0.38 0.27
N LEU A 68 0.52 -1.42 0.43
CA LEU A 68 1.14 -2.14 -0.68
C LEU A 68 0.11 -2.90 -1.53
N GLU A 69 -0.81 -3.63 -0.90
CA GLU A 69 -1.89 -4.35 -1.60
C GLU A 69 -2.85 -3.38 -2.31
N GLY A 70 -3.14 -2.24 -1.70
CA GLY A 70 -4.01 -1.23 -2.26
C GLY A 70 -3.42 -0.60 -3.52
N ILE A 71 -2.16 -0.15 -3.46
CA ILE A 71 -1.52 0.47 -4.62
C ILE A 71 -1.23 -0.55 -5.73
N SER A 72 -0.89 -1.80 -5.41
CA SER A 72 -0.70 -2.85 -6.41
C SER A 72 -2.00 -3.21 -7.12
N THR A 73 -3.12 -3.21 -6.40
CA THR A 73 -4.45 -3.42 -6.98
C THR A 73 -4.81 -2.30 -7.96
N VAL A 74 -4.50 -1.04 -7.63
CA VAL A 74 -4.78 0.11 -8.50
C VAL A 74 -3.86 0.14 -9.73
N LEU A 75 -2.55 -0.07 -9.54
CA LEU A 75 -1.56 0.08 -10.61
C LEU A 75 -1.46 -1.13 -11.53
N PHE A 76 -1.59 -2.35 -10.98
CA PHE A 76 -1.33 -3.59 -11.70
C PHE A 76 -2.57 -4.46 -11.86
N ALA A 77 -3.72 -4.03 -11.33
CA ALA A 77 -4.94 -4.86 -11.25
C ALA A 77 -4.67 -6.25 -10.66
N SER A 78 -3.72 -6.32 -9.71
CA SER A 78 -3.17 -7.58 -9.20
C SER A 78 -3.15 -7.58 -7.67
N ARG A 79 -3.41 -8.75 -7.09
CA ARG A 79 -3.38 -9.01 -5.65
C ARG A 79 -2.05 -9.65 -5.30
N LEU A 80 -1.27 -9.00 -4.43
CA LEU A 80 0.04 -9.52 -4.02
C LEU A 80 -0.07 -10.49 -2.85
N GLY A 81 -1.24 -10.56 -2.21
CA GLY A 81 -1.49 -11.43 -1.06
C GLY A 81 -0.88 -10.89 0.23
N CYS A 82 -0.65 -9.57 0.34
CA CYS A 82 -0.04 -8.98 1.54
C CYS A 82 -0.92 -9.15 2.79
N LEU A 83 -2.22 -9.36 2.61
CA LEU A 83 -3.21 -9.49 3.69
C LEU A 83 -3.57 -10.96 3.99
N GLU A 84 -3.00 -11.93 3.26
CA GLU A 84 -3.22 -13.36 3.51
C GLU A 84 -2.50 -13.84 4.78
N PRO A 85 -2.98 -14.90 5.46
CA PRO A 85 -2.36 -15.40 6.70
C PRO A 85 -0.86 -15.64 6.59
N VAL A 86 -0.41 -16.11 5.42
CA VAL A 86 1.00 -16.28 5.06
C VAL A 86 1.35 -15.24 4.02
N VAL A 87 2.19 -14.27 4.40
CA VAL A 87 2.67 -13.22 3.49
C VAL A 87 3.91 -13.73 2.74
N PRO A 88 4.02 -13.51 1.42
CA PRO A 88 5.23 -13.85 0.68
C PRO A 88 6.47 -13.13 1.24
N ARG A 89 7.60 -13.84 1.34
CA ARG A 89 8.85 -13.28 1.89
C ARG A 89 9.36 -12.06 1.13
N ASP A 90 9.20 -12.06 -0.18
CA ASP A 90 9.65 -10.96 -1.03
C ASP A 90 8.85 -9.67 -0.74
N THR A 91 7.55 -9.82 -0.48
CA THR A 91 6.66 -8.72 -0.07
C THR A 91 7.06 -8.15 1.28
N GLU A 92 7.35 -8.99 2.27
CA GLU A 92 7.86 -8.52 3.58
C GLU A 92 9.20 -7.80 3.46
N THR A 93 10.08 -8.32 2.61
CA THR A 93 11.39 -7.71 2.33
C THR A 93 11.21 -6.34 1.71
N PHE A 94 10.31 -6.22 0.73
CA PHE A 94 10.00 -4.95 0.07
C PHE A 94 9.46 -3.89 1.04
N ILE A 95 8.49 -4.27 1.90
CA ILE A 95 7.95 -3.38 2.94
C ILE A 95 9.06 -2.90 3.88
N ARG A 96 9.94 -3.82 4.31
CA ARG A 96 11.07 -3.50 5.18
C ARG A 96 12.04 -2.53 4.51
N SER A 97 12.39 -2.77 3.25
CA SER A 97 13.28 -1.89 2.48
C SER A 97 12.73 -0.47 2.36
N ILE A 98 11.43 -0.31 2.14
CA ILE A 98 10.79 1.02 2.12
C ILE A 98 10.90 1.71 3.48
N ASN A 99 10.61 1.00 4.58
CA ASN A 99 10.71 1.55 5.92
C ASN A 99 12.16 1.98 6.23
N THR A 100 13.15 1.13 5.92
CA THR A 100 14.57 1.45 6.06
C THR A 100 14.95 2.68 5.24
N MET A 101 14.48 2.80 4.00
CA MET A 101 14.75 3.97 3.16
C MET A 101 14.22 5.26 3.80
N PHE A 102 12.98 5.26 4.33
CA PHE A 102 12.42 6.44 5.00
C PHE A 102 13.16 6.79 6.29
N VAL A 103 13.47 5.81 7.14
CA VAL A 103 14.23 6.02 8.38
C VAL A 103 15.60 6.61 8.09
N LEU A 104 16.34 6.02 7.13
CA LEU A 104 17.66 6.54 6.75
C LEU A 104 17.56 7.96 6.19
N THR A 105 16.57 8.24 5.35
CA THR A 105 16.41 9.58 4.76
C THR A 105 16.13 10.64 5.83
N LEU A 106 15.24 10.35 6.79
CA LEU A 106 14.93 11.23 7.92
C LEU A 106 16.12 11.47 8.85
N LEU A 107 17.02 10.49 8.99
CA LEU A 107 18.23 10.62 9.80
C LEU A 107 19.36 11.38 9.09
N THR A 108 19.32 11.45 7.76
CA THR A 108 20.35 12.11 6.93
C THR A 108 19.97 13.51 6.44
N MET A 109 18.74 13.96 6.71
CA MET A 109 18.26 15.33 6.46
C MET A 109 18.40 16.18 7.71
#